data_AF-A0A447RNM6-F1
#
_entry.id   AF-A0A447RNM6-F1
#
_cell.length_a   1.000
_cell.length_b   1.000
_cell.length_c   1.000
_cell.angle_alpha   90.00
_cell.angle_beta   90.00
_cell.angle_gamma   90.00
#
_symmetry.space_group_name_H-M   'P 1'
#
loop_
_entity.id
_entity.type
_entity.pdbx_description
1 polymer ?
#
loop_
_entity_poly.entity_id
_entity_poly.type
_entity_poly.pdbx_seq_one_letter_code
_entity_poly.pdbx_strand_id
1 'polypeptide(L)'
;MILRGGKAPNYGPEDVAKCEKEMAQAGLKPSLMVDCSHGNSNKDFRRQPAVAESVVAQIKDGNRSIIGLMIESNIHEGNQSSEQRVRR
;
A
#
# COMPACT_ATOMS: atom_id res chain seq x y z
N MET A 1 -4.14 6.75 9.23
CA MET A 1 -4.79 6.64 7.89
C MET A 1 -4.15 5.47 7.14
N ILE A 2 -4.87 4.78 6.24
CA ILE A 2 -4.29 3.75 5.36
C ILE A 2 -4.54 4.13 3.89
N LEU A 3 -3.47 4.31 3.12
CA LEU A 3 -3.53 4.50 1.68
C LEU A 3 -3.47 3.12 0.99
N ARG A 4 -4.59 2.70 0.39
CA ARG A 4 -4.79 1.35 -0.17
C ARG A 4 -5.26 1.33 -1.63
N GLY A 5 -5.01 2.42 -2.34
CA GLY A 5 -5.50 2.71 -3.67
C GLY A 5 -6.99 3.03 -3.73
N GLY A 6 -7.46 3.34 -4.93
CA GLY A 6 -8.86 3.62 -5.25
C GLY A 6 -9.11 3.33 -6.73
N LYS A 7 -9.56 4.35 -7.48
CA LYS A 7 -9.62 4.27 -8.96
C LYS A 7 -8.23 4.16 -9.60
N ALA A 8 -7.21 4.69 -8.92
CA ALA A 8 -5.80 4.58 -9.24
C ALA A 8 -5.01 4.29 -7.95
N PRO A 9 -3.76 3.82 -8.06
CA PRO A 9 -2.86 3.78 -6.92
C PRO A 9 -2.70 5.15 -6.27
N ASN A 10 -2.51 5.19 -4.95
CA ASN A 10 -2.38 6.42 -4.17
C ASN A 10 -1.22 6.36 -3.16
N TYR A 11 -0.08 5.79 -3.57
CA TYR A 11 1.12 5.65 -2.75
C TYR A 11 2.25 6.62 -3.17
N GLY A 12 2.03 7.43 -4.21
CA GLY A 12 3.05 8.34 -4.73
C GLY A 12 3.33 9.50 -3.76
N PRO A 13 4.46 10.21 -3.92
CA PRO A 13 4.81 11.35 -3.06
C PRO A 13 3.71 12.42 -2.99
N GLU A 14 3.04 12.70 -4.11
CA GLU A 14 1.93 13.67 -4.16
C GLU A 14 0.70 13.19 -3.38
N ASP A 15 0.37 11.90 -3.45
CA ASP A 15 -0.74 11.30 -2.71
C ASP A 15 -0.49 11.32 -1.20
N VAL A 16 0.74 10.99 -0.80
CA VAL A 16 1.18 11.04 0.60
C VAL A 16 1.12 12.47 1.12
N ALA A 17 1.69 13.44 0.40
CA ALA A 17 1.66 14.84 0.79
C ALA A 17 0.23 15.39 0.90
N LYS A 18 -0.66 14.99 -0.02
CA LYS A 18 -2.08 15.33 0.05
C LYS A 18 -2.72 14.75 1.31
N CYS A 19 -2.47 13.47 1.61
CA CYS A 19 -2.99 12.82 2.81
C CYS A 19 -2.48 13.49 4.09
N GLU A 20 -1.19 13.82 4.16
CA GLU A 20 -0.58 14.56 5.28
C GLU A 20 -1.30 15.90 5.51
N LYS A 21 -1.56 16.65 4.44
CA LYS A 21 -2.26 17.93 4.50
C LYS A 21 -3.70 17.76 5.00
N GLU A 22 -4.43 16.78 4.48
CA GLU A 22 -5.81 16.50 4.91
C GLU A 22 -5.86 16.10 6.40
N MET A 23 -4.91 15.28 6.87
CA MET A 23 -4.79 14.94 8.29
C MET A 23 -4.51 16.17 9.15
N ALA A 24 -3.56 17.01 8.75
CA ALA A 24 -3.22 18.23 9.47
C ALA A 24 -4.40 19.22 9.53
N GLN A 25 -5.14 19.37 8.43
CA GLN A 25 -6.36 20.20 8.37
C GLN A 25 -7.46 19.67 9.29
N ALA A 26 -7.53 18.36 9.51
CA ALA A 26 -8.41 17.73 10.48
C ALA A 26 -7.90 17.83 11.93
N GLY A 27 -6.80 18.53 12.19
CA GLY A 27 -6.19 18.65 13.53
C GLY A 27 -5.48 17.38 14.01
N LEU A 28 -5.17 16.46 13.10
CA LEU A 28 -4.49 15.20 13.40
C LEU A 28 -3.01 15.31 13.07
N LYS A 29 -2.16 14.70 13.90
CA LYS A 29 -0.73 14.51 13.57
C LYS A 29 -0.64 13.57 12.36
N PRO A 30 0.01 13.96 11.25
CA PRO A 30 0.18 13.08 10.09
C PRO A 30 0.87 11.77 10.48
N SER A 31 0.17 10.67 10.23
CA SER A 31 0.59 9.32 10.56
C SER A 31 -0.20 8.34 9.69
N LEU A 32 0.43 7.85 8.63
CA LEU A 32 -0.21 6.99 7.66
C LEU A 32 0.59 5.71 7.39
N MET A 33 -0.13 4.67 7.01
CA MET A 33 0.40 3.41 6.53
C MET A 33 0.05 3.27 5.06
N VAL A 34 0.96 2.68 4.27
CA VAL A 34 0.69 2.38 2.86
C VAL A 34 0.46 0.88 2.70
N ASP A 35 -0.70 0.50 2.16
CA ASP A 35 -1.00 -0.87 1.74
C ASP A 35 -0.41 -1.11 0.36
N CYS A 36 0.49 -2.08 0.25
CA CYS A 36 1.18 -2.41 -1.00
C CYS A 36 0.31 -3.24 -1.96
N SER A 37 -0.78 -3.83 -1.47
CA SER A 37 -1.69 -4.69 -2.24
C SER A 37 -2.90 -3.89 -2.79
N HIS A 38 -4.06 -4.54 -2.91
CA HIS A 38 -5.34 -3.96 -3.27
C HIS A 38 -5.27 -3.00 -4.46
N GLY A 39 -5.74 -1.75 -4.30
CA GLY A 39 -5.76 -0.76 -5.37
C GLY A 39 -4.37 -0.26 -5.74
N ASN A 40 -3.41 -0.31 -4.81
CA ASN A 40 -2.03 0.13 -5.06
C ASN A 40 -1.26 -0.84 -5.94
N SER A 41 -1.57 -2.14 -5.85
CA SER A 41 -1.00 -3.16 -6.74
C SER A 41 -1.79 -3.37 -8.03
N ASN A 42 -2.89 -2.63 -8.25
CA ASN A 42 -3.91 -2.94 -9.27
C ASN A 42 -4.41 -4.40 -9.19
N LYS A 43 -4.51 -4.95 -7.97
CA LYS A 43 -4.84 -6.35 -7.68
C LYS A 43 -3.86 -7.38 -8.28
N ASP A 44 -2.63 -6.95 -8.60
CA ASP A 44 -1.56 -7.84 -9.03
C ASP A 44 -0.53 -8.00 -7.90
N PHE A 45 -0.54 -9.14 -7.22
CA PHE A 45 0.32 -9.39 -6.06
C PHE A 45 1.82 -9.21 -6.38
N ARG A 46 2.23 -9.39 -7.64
CA ARG A 46 3.63 -9.24 -8.10
C ARG A 46 4.10 -7.78 -8.09
N ARG A 47 3.17 -6.82 -7.98
CA ARG A 47 3.47 -5.39 -7.93
C ARG A 47 3.72 -4.87 -6.53
N GLN A 48 3.41 -5.64 -5.48
CA GLN A 48 3.65 -5.22 -4.09
C GLN A 48 5.11 -4.78 -3.82
N PRO A 49 6.16 -5.48 -4.32
CA PRO A 49 7.54 -5.04 -4.13
C PRO A 49 7.82 -3.66 -4.71
N ALA A 50 7.31 -3.35 -5.91
CA ALA A 50 7.50 -2.04 -6.55
C ALA A 50 6.80 -0.91 -5.77
N VAL A 51 5.64 -1.20 -5.18
CA VAL A 51 4.96 -0.25 -4.28
C VAL A 51 5.81 -0.03 -3.02
N ALA A 52 6.27 -1.11 -2.39
CA ALA A 52 7.10 -1.02 -1.19
C ALA A 52 8.41 -0.25 -1.43
N GLU A 53 9.10 -0.51 -2.54
CA GLU A 53 10.31 0.21 -2.94
C GLU A 53 10.07 1.71 -3.10
N SER A 54 8.96 2.10 -3.73
CA SER A 54 8.57 3.50 -3.89
C SER A 54 8.30 4.19 -2.55
N VAL A 55 7.63 3.50 -1.62
CA VAL A 55 7.33 4.03 -0.28
C VAL A 55 8.60 4.11 0.58
N VAL A 56 9.47 3.10 0.51
CA VAL A 56 10.76 3.09 1.20
C VAL A 56 11.65 4.22 0.70
N ALA A 57 11.66 4.51 -0.61
CA ALA A 57 12.39 5.65 -1.15
C ALA A 57 11.93 6.96 -0.49
N GLN A 58 10.62 7.19 -0.37
CA GLN A 58 10.09 8.39 0.31
C GLN A 58 10.53 8.49 1.78
N ILE A 59 10.55 7.37 2.51
CA ILE A 59 11.04 7.33 3.90
C ILE A 59 12.54 7.69 3.95
N LYS A 60 13.34 7.14 3.04
CA LYS A 60 14.78 7.43 2.92
C LYS A 60 15.03 8.89 2.56
N ASP A 61 14.18 9.48 1.73
CA ASP A 61 14.24 10.89 1.31
C ASP A 61 13.74 11.87 2.39
N GLY A 62 13.34 11.36 3.56
CA GLY A 62 13.06 12.19 4.74
C GLY A 62 11.61 12.22 5.18
N ASN A 63 10.69 11.52 4.50
CA ASN A 63 9.32 11.43 4.99
C ASN A 63 9.28 10.76 6.38
N ARG A 64 8.57 11.36 7.33
CA ARG A 64 8.40 10.87 8.71
C ARG A 64 6.95 10.61 9.09
N SER A 65 6.00 10.87 8.19
CA SER A 65 4.58 10.61 8.41
C SER A 65 4.19 9.17 8.05
N ILE A 66 4.96 8.52 7.17
CA ILE A 66 4.79 7.11 6.83
C ILE A 66 5.34 6.27 7.98
N ILE A 67 4.44 5.65 8.74
CA ILE A 67 4.76 4.88 9.95
C ILE A 67 4.79 3.37 9.71
N GLY A 68 4.40 2.90 8.52
CA GLY A 68 4.43 1.48 8.20
C GLY A 68 3.94 1.14 6.80
N LEU A 69 4.14 -0.12 6.44
CA LEU A 69 3.64 -0.73 5.21
C LEU A 69 2.77 -1.94 5.57
N MET A 70 1.72 -2.19 4.79
CA MET A 70 0.95 -3.44 4.82
C MET A 70 1.27 -4.26 3.56
N ILE A 71 1.54 -5.56 3.75
CA ILE A 71 1.91 -6.50 2.69
C ILE A 71 1.06 -7.76 2.84
N GLU A 72 0.50 -8.24 1.73
CA GLU A 72 -0.15 -9.55 1.67
C GLU A 72 0.86 -10.60 1.22
N SER A 73 1.27 -11.46 2.15
CA SER A 73 2.29 -12.48 1.94
C SER A 73 1.80 -13.83 2.44
N ASN A 74 2.24 -14.90 1.80
CA ASN A 74 1.96 -16.28 2.17
C ASN A 74 3.15 -17.18 1.80
N ILE A 75 3.17 -18.44 2.28
CA ILE A 75 4.26 -19.39 2.02
C ILE A 75 4.46 -19.62 0.51
N HIS A 76 3.35 -19.64 -0.24
CA HIS A 76 3.33 -19.71 -1.69
C HIS A 76 2.59 -18.51 -2.27
N GLU A 77 3.06 -18.02 -3.41
CA GLU A 77 2.48 -16.85 -4.07
C GLU A 77 1.13 -17.14 -4.73
N GLY A 78 0.43 -16.07 -5.11
CA GLY A 78 -0.85 -16.14 -5.80
C GLY A 78 -2.03 -16.42 -4.85
N ASN A 79 -3.08 -17.02 -5.41
CA ASN A 79 -4.29 -17.36 -4.67
C ASN A 79 -4.83 -18.74 -5.12
N GLN A 80 -5.76 -19.27 -4.34
CA GLN A 80 -6.40 -20.55 -4.60
C GLN A 80 -7.91 -20.40 -4.45
N SER A 81 -8.68 -20.84 -5.45
CA SER A 81 -10.14 -20.96 -5.31
C SER A 81 -10.48 -22.18 -4.45
N SER A 82 -11.44 -22.04 -3.54
CA SER A 82 -12.00 -23.15 -2.76
C SER A 82 -12.78 -24.16 -3.62
N GLU A 83 -13.15 -23.80 -4.85
CA GLU A 83 -13.93 -24.62 -5.77
C GLU A 83 -13.05 -25.48 -6.70
N GLN A 84 -11.75 -25.59 -6.43
CA GLN A 84 -10.85 -26.38 -7.26
C GLN A 84 -11.28 -27.85 -7.30
N ARG A 85 -11.48 -28.36 -8.53
CA ARG A 85 -11.76 -29.77 -8.77
C ARG A 85 -10.57 -30.59 -8.29
N VAL A 86 -10.79 -31.46 -7.31
CA VAL A 86 -9.80 -32.46 -6.89
C VAL A 86 -9.46 -33.30 -8.12
N ARG A 87 -8.22 -33.18 -8.61
CA ARG A 87 -7.71 -34.09 -9.64
C ARG A 87 -7.61 -35.47 -8.98
N ARG A 88 -8.46 -36.40 -9.42
CA ARG A 88 -8.33 -37.83 -9.12
C ARG A 88 -7.18 -38.42 -9.92
#